data_AF-A0A385SIC7-F1
#
_entry.id   AF-A0A385SIC7-F1
#
_cell.length_a   1.000
_cell.length_b   1.000
_cell.length_c   1.000
_cell.angle_alpha   90.00
_cell.angle_beta   90.00
_cell.angle_gamma   90.00
#
_symmetry.space_group_name_H-M   'P 1'
#
loop_
_entity.id
_entity.type
_entity.pdbx_description
1 polymer ?
#
loop_
_entity_poly.entity_id
_entity_poly.type
_entity_poly.pdbx_seq_one_letter_code
_entity_poly.pdbx_strand_id
1 'polypeptide(L)'
;MEALAIPVATLCREAMDFEALYESAFPGVARFVSKMNGSFEDAKDIFHDALVIFHEKHAEEHFNIQSSPEAYVLGIAKHLWLKRFKTSGRHISLDAMEASIAIPEDYYPTVDTSTLLQMLERTGKKCLDILQAFYYEKMPLQALAQKLGFGSVHSATVQKYKCLEKVRDEVKNKSISYEDFLE
;
A
#
# COMPACT_ATOMS: atom_id res chain seq x y z
N MET A 1 5.48 -59.07 15.62
CA MET A 1 6.34 -58.84 14.45
C MET A 1 5.42 -58.84 13.24
N GLU A 2 4.61 -57.79 13.12
CA GLU A 2 3.67 -57.58 12.04
C GLU A 2 3.96 -56.18 11.50
N ALA A 3 4.67 -56.13 10.37
CA ALA A 3 4.79 -54.92 9.58
C ALA A 3 3.74 -55.04 8.48
N LEU A 4 2.65 -54.28 8.64
CA LEU A 4 1.66 -54.02 7.59
C LEU A 4 2.38 -53.38 6.40
N ALA A 5 2.65 -54.18 5.38
CA ALA A 5 3.00 -53.69 4.06
C ALA A 5 1.72 -53.11 3.43
N ILE A 6 1.52 -51.80 3.61
CA ILE A 6 0.53 -51.03 2.86
C ILE A 6 1.02 -51.02 1.40
N PRO A 7 0.25 -51.53 0.44
CA PRO A 7 0.70 -51.59 -0.95
C PRO A 7 0.82 -50.15 -1.48
N VAL A 8 2.04 -49.80 -1.89
CA VAL A 8 2.39 -48.57 -2.61
C VAL A 8 1.84 -48.66 -4.04
N ALA A 9 0.51 -48.69 -4.18
CA ALA A 9 -0.17 -48.94 -5.45
C ALA A 9 -0.96 -47.74 -5.99
N THR A 10 -0.84 -46.54 -5.40
CA THR A 10 -1.71 -45.39 -5.77
C THR A 10 -0.96 -44.08 -6.01
N LEU A 11 0.22 -44.12 -6.64
CA LEU A 11 1.01 -42.91 -6.96
C LEU A 11 1.32 -42.75 -8.46
N CYS A 12 0.47 -43.27 -9.34
CA CYS A 12 0.46 -42.89 -10.75
C CYS A 12 -0.94 -42.41 -11.14
N ARG A 13 -1.39 -41.33 -10.49
CA ARG A 13 -2.38 -40.45 -11.12
C ARG A 13 -1.59 -39.68 -12.17
N GLU A 14 -1.92 -39.85 -13.45
CA GLU A 14 -1.23 -39.22 -14.57
C GLU A 14 -0.83 -37.79 -14.23
N ALA A 15 0.47 -37.47 -14.35
CA ALA A 15 0.95 -36.11 -14.12
C ALA A 15 0.27 -35.21 -15.16
N MET A 16 -0.71 -34.45 -14.71
CA MET A 16 -1.47 -33.57 -15.57
C MET A 16 -0.54 -32.48 -16.09
N ASP A 17 -0.40 -32.40 -17.41
CA ASP A 17 0.44 -31.41 -18.06
C ASP A 17 -0.26 -30.05 -18.04
N PHE A 18 0.04 -29.27 -17.00
CA PHE A 18 -0.48 -27.93 -16.83
C PHE A 18 0.01 -26.96 -17.90
N GLU A 19 1.18 -27.19 -18.49
CA GLU A 19 1.73 -26.32 -19.53
C GLU A 19 0.91 -26.47 -20.81
N ALA A 20 0.66 -27.72 -21.24
CA ALA A 20 -0.19 -28.00 -22.38
C ALA A 20 -1.62 -27.48 -22.18
N LEU A 21 -2.18 -27.61 -20.97
CA LEU A 21 -3.51 -27.08 -20.64
C LEU A 21 -3.54 -25.55 -20.62
N TYR A 22 -2.44 -24.91 -20.18
CA TYR A 22 -2.30 -23.46 -20.20
C TYR A 22 -2.38 -22.94 -21.64
N GLU A 23 -1.58 -23.50 -22.54
CA GLU A 23 -1.52 -23.09 -23.95
C GLU A 23 -2.85 -23.30 -24.68
N SER A 24 -3.54 -24.40 -24.39
CA SER A 24 -4.79 -24.75 -25.08
C SER A 24 -6.02 -24.01 -24.54
N ALA A 25 -6.12 -23.83 -23.22
CA ALA A 25 -7.34 -23.29 -22.57
C ALA A 25 -7.30 -21.78 -22.34
N PHE A 26 -6.13 -21.18 -22.06
CA PHE A 26 -6.02 -19.75 -21.74
C PHE A 26 -6.56 -18.82 -22.84
N PRO A 27 -6.29 -19.05 -24.15
CA PRO A 27 -6.83 -18.19 -25.21
C PRO A 27 -8.37 -18.13 -25.21
N GLY A 28 -9.03 -19.22 -24.84
CA GLY A 28 -10.49 -19.29 -24.71
C GLY A 28 -11.01 -18.44 -23.56
N VAL A 29 -10.33 -18.49 -22.42
CA VAL A 29 -10.66 -17.68 -21.24
C VAL A 29 -10.40 -16.20 -21.49
N ALA A 30 -9.24 -15.84 -22.06
CA ALA A 30 -8.91 -14.46 -22.39
C ALA A 30 -9.91 -13.82 -23.37
N ARG A 31 -10.33 -14.56 -24.41
CA ARG A 31 -11.39 -14.10 -25.32
C ARG A 31 -12.73 -13.90 -24.61
N PHE A 32 -13.10 -14.79 -23.69
CA PHE A 32 -14.33 -14.67 -22.93
C PHE A 32 -14.32 -13.44 -22.01
N VAL A 33 -13.24 -13.25 -21.25
CA VAL A 33 -13.07 -12.13 -20.31
C VAL A 33 -13.04 -10.80 -21.07
N SER A 34 -12.30 -10.73 -22.18
CA SER A 34 -12.27 -9.54 -23.04
C SER A 34 -13.64 -9.17 -23.61
N LYS A 35 -14.44 -10.16 -24.05
CA LYS A 35 -15.83 -9.94 -24.52
C LYS A 35 -16.75 -9.38 -23.42
N MET A 36 -16.39 -9.58 -22.15
CA MET A 36 -17.13 -9.11 -21.00
C MET A 36 -16.49 -7.85 -20.38
N ASN A 37 -15.74 -7.07 -21.18
CA ASN A 37 -15.05 -5.85 -20.77
C ASN A 37 -14.01 -6.04 -19.65
N GLY A 38 -13.49 -7.25 -19.45
CA GLY A 38 -12.38 -7.50 -18.54
C GLY A 38 -11.03 -7.17 -19.16
N SER A 39 -10.05 -6.84 -18.31
CA SER A 39 -8.67 -6.61 -18.73
C SER A 39 -7.93 -7.91 -19.02
N PHE A 40 -6.73 -7.80 -19.61
CA PHE A 40 -5.87 -8.97 -19.81
C PHE A 40 -5.35 -9.55 -18.48
N GLU A 41 -5.06 -8.70 -17.50
CA GLU A 41 -4.68 -9.16 -16.16
C GLU A 41 -5.83 -9.87 -15.47
N ASP A 42 -7.07 -9.35 -15.59
CA ASP A 42 -8.25 -10.05 -15.09
C ASP A 42 -8.41 -11.46 -15.71
N ALA A 43 -8.05 -11.61 -16.99
CA ALA A 43 -8.11 -12.91 -17.65
C ALA A 43 -7.08 -13.89 -17.09
N LYS A 44 -5.87 -13.43 -16.75
CA LYS A 44 -4.84 -14.25 -16.09
C LYS A 44 -5.29 -14.68 -14.70
N ASP A 45 -5.78 -13.74 -13.90
CA ASP A 45 -6.22 -14.00 -12.52
C ASP A 45 -7.32 -15.06 -12.50
N ILE A 46 -8.37 -14.85 -13.30
CA ILE A 46 -9.50 -15.79 -13.42
C ILE A 46 -9.05 -17.15 -13.92
N PHE A 47 -8.07 -17.19 -14.83
CA PHE A 47 -7.56 -18.45 -15.36
C PHE A 47 -6.75 -19.21 -14.31
N HIS A 48 -5.88 -18.54 -13.56
CA HIS A 48 -5.12 -19.17 -12.48
C HIS A 48 -6.05 -19.72 -11.39
N ASP A 49 -7.07 -18.95 -10.98
CA ASP A 49 -8.09 -19.45 -10.04
C ASP A 49 -8.82 -20.68 -10.59
N ALA A 50 -9.16 -20.66 -11.88
CA ALA A 50 -9.82 -21.79 -12.53
C ALA A 50 -8.94 -23.04 -12.58
N LEU A 51 -7.63 -22.89 -12.81
CA LEU A 51 -6.67 -24.00 -12.80
C LEU A 51 -6.50 -24.61 -11.40
N VAL A 52 -6.45 -23.79 -10.35
CA VAL A 52 -6.37 -24.27 -8.97
C VAL A 52 -7.61 -25.11 -8.62
N ILE A 53 -8.80 -24.57 -8.90
CA ILE A 53 -10.06 -25.28 -8.67
C ILE A 53 -10.12 -26.58 -9.49
N PHE A 54 -9.66 -26.54 -10.72
CA PHE A 54 -9.59 -27.72 -11.57
C PHE A 54 -8.68 -28.79 -11.00
N HIS A 55 -7.49 -28.42 -10.51
CA HIS A 55 -6.56 -29.34 -9.87
C HIS A 55 -7.14 -29.97 -8.59
N GLU A 56 -7.76 -29.17 -7.73
CA GLU A 56 -8.44 -29.65 -6.52
C GLU A 56 -9.54 -30.66 -6.86
N LYS A 57 -10.36 -30.34 -7.87
CA LYS A 57 -11.43 -31.24 -8.35
C LYS A 57 -10.87 -32.50 -8.97
N HIS A 58 -9.81 -32.38 -9.77
CA HIS A 58 -9.10 -33.52 -10.33
C HIS A 58 -8.47 -34.39 -9.25
N ALA A 59 -8.18 -33.86 -8.05
CA ALA A 59 -7.66 -34.63 -6.93
C ALA A 59 -8.74 -35.45 -6.18
N GLU A 60 -10.03 -35.21 -6.41
CA GLU A 60 -11.13 -35.94 -5.74
C GLU A 60 -11.32 -37.36 -6.32
N GLU A 61 -11.67 -38.35 -5.49
CA GLU A 61 -11.78 -39.77 -5.90
C GLU A 61 -12.94 -40.07 -6.87
N HIS A 62 -13.94 -39.17 -6.96
CA HIS A 62 -15.15 -39.35 -7.77
C HIS A 62 -15.26 -38.34 -8.91
N PHE A 63 -14.15 -37.76 -9.33
CA PHE A 63 -14.16 -36.78 -10.40
C PHE A 63 -14.36 -37.47 -11.76
N ASN A 64 -15.57 -37.34 -12.31
CA ASN A 64 -15.91 -37.82 -13.65
C ASN A 64 -16.27 -36.63 -14.54
N ILE A 65 -15.36 -36.24 -15.43
CA ILE A 65 -15.62 -35.19 -16.41
C ILE A 65 -16.22 -35.84 -17.66
N GLN A 66 -17.41 -35.38 -18.07
CA GLN A 66 -18.02 -35.76 -19.35
C GLN A 66 -17.61 -34.85 -20.52
N SER A 67 -16.66 -33.95 -20.29
CA SER A 67 -16.18 -32.92 -21.21
C SER A 67 -14.65 -32.91 -21.24
N SER A 68 -14.06 -32.20 -22.21
CA SER A 68 -12.61 -32.02 -22.24
C SER A 68 -12.13 -31.13 -21.05
N PRO A 69 -10.88 -31.29 -20.60
CA PRO A 69 -10.28 -30.44 -19.57
C PRO A 69 -10.38 -28.95 -19.88
N GLU A 70 -10.16 -28.56 -21.14
CA GLU A 70 -10.23 -27.17 -21.59
C GLU A 70 -11.65 -26.60 -21.46
N ALA A 71 -12.65 -27.39 -21.86
CA ALA A 71 -14.06 -26.99 -21.74
C ALA A 71 -14.47 -26.84 -20.27
N TYR A 72 -13.93 -27.70 -19.40
CA TYR A 72 -14.20 -27.66 -17.97
C TYR A 72 -13.56 -26.43 -17.30
N VAL A 73 -12.28 -26.17 -17.57
CA VAL A 73 -11.57 -24.95 -17.09
C VAL A 73 -12.25 -23.68 -17.60
N LEU A 74 -12.67 -23.65 -18.87
CA LEU A 74 -13.45 -22.54 -19.43
C LEU A 74 -14.79 -22.36 -18.70
N GLY A 75 -15.44 -23.45 -18.29
CA GLY A 75 -16.66 -23.41 -17.49
C GLY A 75 -16.44 -22.81 -16.10
N ILE A 76 -15.37 -23.21 -15.41
CA ILE A 76 -14.97 -22.64 -14.11
C ILE A 76 -14.69 -21.14 -14.26
N ALA A 77 -13.87 -20.74 -15.25
CA ALA A 77 -13.53 -19.36 -15.51
C ALA A 77 -14.77 -18.48 -15.76
N LYS A 78 -15.74 -18.98 -16.56
CA LYS A 78 -17.04 -18.29 -16.77
C LYS A 78 -17.81 -18.10 -15.47
N HIS A 79 -17.86 -19.13 -14.62
CA HIS A 79 -18.54 -19.06 -13.33
C HIS A 79 -17.89 -18.01 -12.40
N LEU A 80 -16.55 -18.05 -12.28
CA LEU A 80 -15.78 -17.11 -11.49
C LEU A 80 -16.01 -15.67 -11.95
N TRP A 81 -15.94 -15.43 -13.26
CA TRP A 81 -16.15 -14.11 -13.83
C TRP A 81 -17.57 -13.57 -13.57
N LEU A 82 -18.61 -14.40 -13.77
CA LEU A 82 -19.98 -13.99 -13.51
C LEU A 82 -20.24 -13.73 -12.03
N LYS A 83 -19.61 -14.50 -11.13
CA LYS A 83 -19.66 -14.27 -9.69
C LYS A 83 -18.99 -12.94 -9.34
N ARG A 84 -17.80 -12.68 -9.88
CA ARG A 84 -17.08 -11.41 -9.72
C ARG A 84 -17.92 -10.24 -10.24
N PHE A 85 -18.50 -10.33 -11.43
CA PHE A 85 -19.36 -9.28 -12.00
C PHE A 85 -20.58 -8.96 -11.13
N LYS A 86 -21.26 -9.98 -10.58
CA LYS A 86 -22.39 -9.77 -9.65
C LYS A 86 -21.98 -9.04 -8.37
N THR A 87 -20.76 -9.25 -7.89
CA THR A 87 -20.23 -8.58 -6.70
C THR A 87 -19.65 -7.20 -7.04
N SER A 88 -18.97 -7.05 -8.18
CA SER A 88 -18.35 -5.82 -8.66
C SER A 88 -19.34 -4.79 -9.19
N GLY A 89 -20.56 -5.17 -9.58
CA GLY A 89 -21.64 -4.20 -9.79
C GLY A 89 -21.96 -3.33 -8.55
N ARG A 90 -21.45 -3.72 -7.37
CA ARG A 90 -21.50 -2.96 -6.11
C ARG A 90 -20.24 -2.14 -5.80
N HIS A 91 -19.17 -2.32 -6.57
CA HIS A 91 -17.87 -1.67 -6.34
C HIS A 91 -17.49 -0.84 -7.56
N ILE A 92 -17.43 0.48 -7.38
CA ILE A 92 -16.93 1.41 -8.39
C ILE A 92 -15.41 1.48 -8.23
N SER A 93 -14.66 1.30 -9.32
CA SER A 93 -13.20 1.54 -9.30
C SER A 93 -12.96 3.02 -9.05
N LEU A 94 -12.08 3.32 -8.09
CA LEU A 94 -11.67 4.68 -7.75
C LEU A 94 -10.46 5.16 -8.55
N ASP A 95 -9.87 4.32 -9.41
CA ASP A 95 -8.67 4.69 -10.19
C ASP A 95 -8.93 5.90 -11.09
N ALA A 96 -10.13 5.99 -11.67
CA ALA A 96 -10.55 7.16 -12.44
C ALA A 96 -10.81 8.39 -11.57
N MET A 97 -11.21 8.19 -10.30
CA MET A 97 -11.39 9.29 -9.34
C MET A 97 -10.04 9.82 -8.85
N GLU A 98 -9.05 8.98 -8.59
CA GLU A 98 -7.69 9.42 -8.19
C GLU A 98 -7.05 10.35 -9.23
N ALA A 99 -7.21 10.06 -10.52
CA ALA A 99 -6.72 10.93 -11.59
C ALA A 99 -7.47 12.28 -11.70
N SER A 100 -8.69 12.35 -11.17
CA SER A 100 -9.56 13.55 -11.24
C SER A 100 -9.52 14.41 -9.97
N ILE A 101 -9.03 13.87 -8.85
CA ILE A 101 -8.88 14.61 -7.60
C ILE A 101 -7.49 15.28 -7.63
N ALA A 102 -7.37 16.32 -8.45
CA ALA A 102 -6.29 17.29 -8.27
C ALA A 102 -6.69 18.18 -7.09
N ILE A 103 -6.08 17.95 -5.93
CA ILE A 103 -6.17 18.89 -4.80
C ILE A 103 -5.53 20.20 -5.28
N PRO A 104 -6.29 21.31 -5.40
CA PRO A 104 -5.72 22.59 -5.81
C PRO A 104 -4.52 22.95 -4.93
N GLU A 105 -3.49 23.58 -5.51
CA GLU A 105 -2.29 23.96 -4.76
C GLU A 105 -2.63 24.92 -3.60
N ASP A 106 -3.74 25.66 -3.73
CA ASP A 106 -4.31 26.57 -2.74
C ASP A 106 -5.31 25.90 -1.77
N TYR A 107 -5.46 24.57 -1.80
CA TYR A 107 -6.39 23.86 -0.91
C TYR A 107 -5.92 23.87 0.54
N TYR A 108 -4.61 23.90 0.76
CA TYR A 108 -4.04 24.07 2.09
C TYR A 108 -3.96 25.56 2.38
N PRO A 109 -4.56 26.04 3.49
CA PRO A 109 -4.40 27.43 3.90
C PRO A 109 -2.92 27.76 4.02
N THR A 110 -2.52 28.88 3.42
CA THR A 110 -1.15 29.36 3.48
C THR A 110 -0.82 29.71 4.93
N VAL A 111 0.31 29.21 5.42
CA VAL A 111 0.72 29.53 6.80
C VAL A 111 1.26 30.95 6.81
N ASP A 112 0.70 31.83 7.65
CA ASP A 112 1.28 33.15 7.89
C ASP A 112 2.62 33.00 8.63
N THR A 113 3.68 32.87 7.82
CA THR A 113 5.06 32.75 8.29
C THR A 113 5.52 33.98 9.07
N SER A 114 4.91 35.14 8.84
CA SER A 114 5.31 36.39 9.49
C SER A 114 4.91 36.40 10.97
N THR A 115 3.70 35.97 11.28
CA THR A 115 3.20 35.84 12.66
C THR A 115 3.99 34.79 13.44
N LEU A 116 4.30 33.65 12.81
CA LEU A 116 5.11 32.60 13.40
C LEU A 116 6.54 33.07 13.72
N LEU A 117 7.20 33.78 12.80
CA LEU A 117 8.55 34.31 13.03
C LEU A 117 8.57 35.37 14.13
N GLN A 118 7.61 36.29 14.16
CA GLN A 118 7.50 37.30 15.22
C GLN A 118 7.31 36.67 16.61
N MET A 119 6.65 35.53 16.71
CA MET A 119 6.52 34.80 17.96
C MET A 119 7.85 34.19 18.39
N LEU A 120 8.53 33.49 17.49
CA LEU A 120 9.83 32.86 17.79
C LEU A 120 10.90 33.89 18.16
N GLU A 121 10.87 35.10 17.59
CA GLU A 121 11.76 36.19 17.96
C GLU A 121 11.60 36.61 19.43
N ARG A 122 10.39 36.53 19.98
CA ARG A 122 10.11 36.90 21.39
C ARG A 122 10.69 35.90 22.37
N THR A 123 10.82 34.63 21.99
CA THR A 123 11.49 33.59 22.78
C THR A 123 13.00 33.87 22.94
N GLY A 124 13.54 34.76 22.10
CA GLY A 124 14.88 35.35 22.19
C GLY A 124 15.80 34.93 21.03
N LYS A 125 16.64 35.87 20.56
CA LYS A 125 17.53 35.68 19.39
C LYS A 125 18.34 34.39 19.42
N LYS A 126 18.97 34.07 20.56
CA LYS A 126 19.77 32.85 20.70
C LYS A 126 18.93 31.57 20.57
N CYS A 127 17.66 31.58 20.99
CA CYS A 127 16.77 30.43 20.83
C CYS A 127 16.28 30.32 19.38
N LEU A 128 15.97 31.44 18.73
CA LEU A 128 15.65 31.48 17.31
C LEU A 128 16.79 30.88 16.47
N ASP A 129 18.04 31.33 16.68
CA ASP A 129 19.21 30.85 15.95
C ASP A 129 19.39 29.33 16.08
N ILE A 130 19.18 28.78 17.28
CA ILE A 130 19.28 27.33 17.54
C ILE A 130 18.19 26.56 16.79
N LEU A 131 16.94 27.04 16.85
CA LEU A 131 15.80 26.37 16.24
C LEU A 131 15.87 26.46 14.71
N GLN A 132 16.27 27.60 14.16
CA GLN A 132 16.49 27.80 12.74
C GLN A 132 17.61 26.90 12.20
N ALA A 133 18.78 26.89 12.87
CA ALA A 133 19.90 26.04 12.45
C ALA A 133 19.53 24.55 12.47
N PHE A 134 18.71 24.11 13.43
CA PHE A 134 18.33 22.70 13.54
C PHE A 134 17.19 22.28 12.62
N TYR A 135 16.09 23.05 12.57
CA TYR A 135 14.87 22.65 11.84
C TYR A 135 14.85 23.14 10.39
N TYR A 136 15.35 24.35 10.13
CA TYR A 136 15.39 24.93 8.79
C TYR A 136 16.67 24.55 8.03
N GLU A 137 17.84 24.80 8.62
CA GLU A 137 19.14 24.50 7.99
C GLU A 137 19.52 23.00 8.08
N LYS A 138 18.77 22.20 8.84
CA LYS A 138 19.02 20.77 9.09
C LYS A 138 20.45 20.48 9.56
N MET A 139 21.04 21.39 10.32
CA MET A 139 22.42 21.27 10.78
C MET A 139 22.57 20.17 11.85
N PRO A 140 23.57 19.27 11.73
CA PRO A 140 23.84 18.29 12.78
C PRO A 140 24.26 18.98 14.08
N LEU A 141 23.87 18.41 15.23
CA LEU A 141 24.10 19.01 16.56
C LEU A 141 25.58 19.30 16.86
N GLN A 142 26.50 18.53 16.29
CA GLN A 142 27.93 18.76 16.37
C GLN A 142 28.34 20.09 15.71
N ALA A 143 27.86 20.34 14.49
CA ALA A 143 28.13 21.58 13.76
C ALA A 143 27.42 22.77 14.42
N LEU A 144 26.19 22.57 14.90
CA LEU A 144 25.44 23.59 15.64
C LEU A 144 26.15 23.99 16.93
N ALA A 145 26.69 23.02 17.68
CA ALA A 145 27.44 23.29 18.90
C ALA A 145 28.67 24.15 18.63
N GLN A 146 29.41 23.87 17.56
CA GLN A 146 30.57 24.66 17.14
C GLN A 146 30.18 26.06 16.67
N LYS A 147 29.17 26.16 15.78
CA LYS A 147 28.68 27.43 15.21
C LYS A 147 28.21 28.42 16.29
N LEU A 148 27.55 27.91 17.33
CA LEU A 148 26.97 28.72 18.40
C LEU A 148 27.81 28.78 19.68
N GLY A 149 29.02 28.21 19.67
CA GLY A 149 29.98 28.29 20.78
C GLY A 149 29.57 27.51 22.04
N PHE A 150 28.88 26.38 21.89
CA PHE A 150 28.57 25.48 23.01
C PHE A 150 29.78 24.59 23.34
N GLY A 151 30.08 24.46 24.65
CA GLY A 151 31.21 23.65 25.11
C GLY A 151 31.08 22.15 24.88
N SER A 152 29.87 21.64 24.62
CA SER A 152 29.63 20.24 24.25
C SER A 152 28.35 20.08 23.44
N VAL A 153 28.27 18.97 22.69
CA VAL A 153 27.05 18.56 21.98
C VAL A 153 25.88 18.38 22.94
N HIS A 154 26.14 17.86 24.14
CA HIS A 154 25.12 17.69 25.17
C HIS A 154 24.55 19.05 25.62
N SER A 155 25.40 20.07 25.80
CA SER A 155 24.96 21.43 26.13
C SER A 155 24.06 22.02 25.04
N ALA A 156 24.42 21.84 23.77
CA ALA A 156 23.59 22.29 22.64
C ALA A 156 22.23 21.57 22.60
N THR A 157 22.19 20.26 22.85
CA THR A 157 20.94 19.47 22.91
C THR A 157 20.02 19.94 24.03
N VAL A 158 20.57 20.12 25.24
CA VAL A 158 19.81 20.62 26.40
C VAL A 158 19.30 22.03 26.12
N GLN A 159 20.11 22.89 25.52
CA GLN A 159 19.69 24.25 25.19
C GLN A 159 18.59 24.26 24.11
N LYS A 160 18.70 23.42 23.08
CA LYS A 160 17.63 23.23 22.09
C LYS A 160 16.32 22.82 22.76
N TYR A 161 16.37 21.85 23.66
CA TYR A 161 15.20 21.40 24.41
C TYR A 161 14.57 22.55 25.22
N LYS A 162 15.40 23.31 25.96
CA LYS A 162 14.93 24.48 26.72
C LYS A 162 14.29 25.56 25.84
N CYS A 163 14.87 25.82 24.68
CA CYS A 163 14.31 26.78 23.74
C CYS A 163 12.96 26.30 23.20
N LEU A 164 12.82 25.01 22.89
CA LEU A 164 11.56 24.43 22.42
C LEU A 164 10.47 24.46 23.51
N GLU A 165 10.83 24.19 24.76
CA GLU A 165 9.91 24.33 25.91
C GLU A 165 9.41 25.77 26.06
N LYS A 166 10.30 26.77 25.94
CA LYS A 166 9.88 28.17 26.00
C LYS A 166 8.88 28.54 24.90
N VAL A 167 9.08 28.05 23.67
CA VAL A 167 8.13 28.25 22.58
C VAL A 167 6.78 27.61 22.92
N ARG A 168 6.78 26.38 23.47
CA ARG A 168 5.54 25.71 23.91
C ARG A 168 4.81 26.50 24.99
N ASP A 169 5.54 27.06 25.95
CA ASP A 169 4.95 27.88 27.00
C ASP A 169 4.35 29.17 26.45
N GLU A 170 5.03 29.84 25.49
CA GLU A 170 4.50 31.03 24.82
C GLU A 170 3.22 30.72 24.03
N VAL A 171 3.16 29.58 23.33
CA VAL A 171 1.97 29.11 22.60
C VAL A 171 0.82 28.84 23.58
N LYS A 172 1.09 28.14 24.69
CA LYS A 172 0.08 27.83 25.72
C LYS A 172 -0.46 29.09 26.41
N ASN A 173 0.42 30.00 26.81
CA ASN A 173 0.03 31.22 27.53
C ASN A 173 -0.86 32.15 26.73
N LYS A 174 -0.74 32.14 25.40
CA LYS A 174 -1.54 32.96 24.50
C LYS A 174 -2.74 32.22 23.92
N SER A 175 -2.98 30.97 24.32
CA SER A 175 -4.04 30.11 23.78
C SER A 175 -4.03 30.02 22.26
N ILE A 176 -2.83 29.97 21.67
CA ILE A 176 -2.67 30.01 20.21
C ILE A 176 -3.01 28.63 19.65
N SER A 177 -3.99 28.63 18.75
CA SER A 177 -4.44 27.48 17.98
C SER A 177 -3.66 27.36 16.66
N TYR A 178 -3.69 26.17 16.07
CA TYR A 178 -3.18 25.98 14.70
C TYR A 178 -3.87 26.93 13.71
N GLU A 179 -5.15 27.20 13.92
CA GLU A 179 -5.97 28.09 13.10
C GLU A 179 -5.46 29.55 13.10
N ASP A 180 -4.75 29.99 14.14
CA ASP A 180 -4.20 31.35 14.22
C ASP A 180 -3.01 31.58 13.27
N PHE A 181 -2.50 30.53 12.65
CA PHE A 181 -1.40 30.58 11.69
C PHE A 181 -1.85 30.34 10.25
N LEU A 182 -3.15 30.17 10.01
CA LEU A 182 -3.72 29.92 8.69
C LEU A 182 -4.25 31.24 8.11
N GLU A 183 -3.87 31.57 6.87
CA GLU A 183 -4.50 32.63 6.07
C GLU A 183 -5.85 32.19 5.49
#